data_AF-A0A7R9IR77-F1
#
_entry.id   AF-A0A7R9IR77-F1
#
_cell.length_a   1.000
_cell.length_b   1.000
_cell.length_c   1.000
_cell.angle_alpha   90.00
_cell.angle_beta   90.00
_cell.angle_gamma   90.00
#
_symmetry.space_group_name_H-M   'P 1'
#
loop_
_entity.id
_entity.type
_entity.pdbx_description
1 polymer ?
#
loop_
_entity_poly.entity_id
_entity_poly.type
_entity_poly.pdbx_seq_one_letter_code
_entity_poly.pdbx_strand_id
1 'polypeptide(L)'
;MGRYSHEPDNATKSCKARGSNLRVHFKNTRETAMALRRMALRRAVRFLKNVVDHKECVPFRRFNGGVGRCAQAKQWGTTQGRWPKKSAEFLLQLLKNAESNADYKGLDVDRLVIDHIQVNRAPCLRRRTYRAHGRINRK
;
A
#
# COMPACT_ATOMS: atom_id res chain seq x y z
N MET A 1 -19.34 12.07 3.51
CA MET A 1 -19.07 10.82 2.74
C MET A 1 -17.83 11.03 1.86
N GLY A 2 -16.97 10.03 1.67
CA GLY A 2 -15.73 10.21 0.91
C GLY A 2 -15.93 10.02 -0.59
N ARG A 3 -15.52 10.99 -1.42
CA ARG A 3 -15.54 10.88 -2.88
C ARG A 3 -14.32 10.08 -3.37
N TYR A 4 -14.54 9.14 -4.27
CA TYR A 4 -13.46 8.44 -4.99
C TYR A 4 -13.08 9.24 -6.24
N SER A 5 -11.81 9.18 -6.62
CA SER A 5 -11.28 9.82 -7.83
C SER A 5 -11.59 9.04 -9.10
N HIS A 6 -11.69 7.71 -8.98
CA HIS A 6 -11.97 6.78 -10.06
C HIS A 6 -13.23 5.99 -9.72
N GLU A 7 -14.16 5.95 -10.65
CA GLU A 7 -15.38 5.15 -10.57
C GLU A 7 -15.18 3.86 -11.39
N PRO A 8 -15.65 2.70 -10.90
CA PRO A 8 -15.56 1.46 -11.66
C PRO A 8 -16.53 1.51 -12.85
N ASP A 9 -16.12 0.92 -13.97
CA ASP A 9 -16.98 0.83 -15.17
C ASP A 9 -18.32 0.15 -14.88
N ASN A 10 -18.31 -0.86 -14.00
CA ASN A 10 -19.51 -1.53 -13.54
C ASN A 10 -19.59 -1.53 -12.01
N ALA A 11 -20.46 -0.69 -11.46
CA ALA A 11 -20.65 -0.53 -10.02
C ALA A 11 -21.28 -1.76 -9.32
N THR A 12 -22.09 -2.57 -10.02
CA THR A 12 -22.72 -3.76 -9.43
C THR A 12 -21.72 -4.90 -9.28
N LYS A 13 -20.77 -5.00 -10.21
CA LYS A 13 -19.68 -6.01 -10.19
C LYS A 13 -18.41 -5.56 -9.46
N SER A 14 -18.49 -4.46 -8.69
CA SER A 14 -17.32 -3.86 -8.04
C SER A 14 -17.56 -3.56 -6.56
N CYS A 15 -16.51 -3.75 -5.75
CA CYS A 15 -16.46 -3.34 -4.36
C CYS A 15 -15.45 -2.20 -4.16
N LYS A 16 -15.64 -1.38 -3.12
CA LYS A 16 -14.72 -0.30 -2.76
C LYS A 16 -14.34 -0.41 -1.28
N ALA A 17 -13.12 0.01 -0.95
CA ALA A 17 -12.66 0.17 0.43
C ALA A 17 -11.80 1.44 0.53
N ARG A 18 -11.76 2.06 1.70
CA ARG A 18 -10.99 3.30 1.93
C ARG A 18 -10.52 3.40 3.38
N GLY A 19 -9.27 3.81 3.57
CA GLY A 19 -8.74 4.31 4.84
C GLY A 19 -8.38 5.79 4.74
N SER A 20 -8.58 6.56 5.81
CA SER A 20 -8.24 8.00 5.86
C SER A 20 -7.38 8.28 7.10
N ASN A 21 -6.46 9.25 7.00
CA ASN A 21 -5.56 9.67 8.09
C ASN A 21 -4.77 8.51 8.74
N LEU A 22 -4.38 7.52 7.94
CA LEU A 22 -3.61 6.36 8.41
C LEU A 22 -2.19 6.76 8.81
N ARG A 23 -1.73 6.28 9.97
CA ARG A 23 -0.40 6.58 10.52
C ARG A 23 0.68 5.65 9.95
N VAL A 24 0.90 5.74 8.65
CA VAL A 24 1.91 4.99 7.89
C VAL A 24 2.79 5.93 7.06
N HIS A 25 3.96 5.44 6.62
CA HIS A 25 4.87 6.25 5.82
C HIS A 25 4.38 6.33 4.37
N PHE A 26 3.93 7.51 3.95
CA PHE A 26 3.34 7.75 2.63
C PHE A 26 4.14 7.14 1.47
N LYS A 27 5.46 7.37 1.42
CA LYS A 27 6.31 6.89 0.31
C LYS A 27 6.33 5.36 0.25
N ASN A 28 6.42 4.70 1.41
CA ASN A 28 6.49 3.24 1.46
C ASN A 28 5.15 2.64 1.05
N THR A 29 4.06 3.17 1.59
CA THR A 29 2.70 2.72 1.26
C THR A 29 2.40 2.92 -0.22
N ARG A 30 2.89 4.00 -0.83
CA ARG A 30 2.76 4.24 -2.27
C ARG A 30 3.49 3.18 -3.09
N GLU A 31 4.75 2.86 -2.79
CA GLU A 31 5.48 1.83 -3.54
C GLU A 31 4.82 0.44 -3.35
N THR A 32 4.40 0.10 -2.12
CA THR A 32 3.71 -1.16 -1.85
C THR A 32 2.36 -1.25 -2.57
N ALA A 33 1.56 -0.19 -2.54
CA ALA A 33 0.26 -0.15 -3.21
C ALA A 33 0.41 -0.28 -4.74
N MET A 34 1.39 0.39 -5.34
CA MET A 34 1.63 0.30 -6.78
C MET A 34 2.02 -1.12 -7.21
N ALA A 35 2.69 -1.89 -6.36
CA ALA A 35 3.01 -3.29 -6.64
C ALA A 35 1.77 -4.20 -6.68
N LEU A 36 0.68 -3.83 -5.98
CA LEU A 36 -0.57 -4.61 -5.95
C LEU A 36 -1.48 -4.37 -7.15
N ARG A 37 -1.24 -3.30 -7.93
CA ARG A 37 -2.11 -2.93 -9.04
C ARG A 37 -2.16 -4.06 -10.08
N ARG A 38 -3.37 -4.43 -10.53
CA ARG A 38 -3.65 -5.54 -11.46
C ARG A 38 -3.39 -6.95 -10.91
N MET A 39 -3.16 -7.12 -9.62
CA MET A 39 -3.10 -8.45 -9.02
C MET A 39 -4.50 -8.98 -8.71
N ALA A 40 -4.67 -10.30 -8.84
CA ALA A 40 -5.78 -11.01 -8.20
C ALA A 40 -5.72 -10.85 -6.67
N LEU A 41 -6.87 -10.71 -6.01
CA LEU A 41 -6.96 -10.45 -4.57
C LEU A 41 -6.18 -11.49 -3.75
N ARG A 42 -6.36 -12.78 -4.07
CA ARG A 42 -5.64 -13.89 -3.41
C ARG A 42 -4.12 -13.79 -3.55
N ARG A 43 -3.62 -13.39 -4.73
CA ARG A 43 -2.18 -13.18 -4.95
C ARG A 43 -1.67 -11.96 -4.19
N ALA A 44 -2.44 -10.87 -4.16
CA ALA A 44 -2.12 -9.66 -3.41
C ALA A 44 -1.98 -9.94 -1.91
N VAL A 45 -2.94 -10.66 -1.31
CA VAL A 45 -2.87 -11.06 0.10
C VAL A 45 -1.64 -11.92 0.38
N ARG A 46 -1.35 -12.91 -0.48
CA ARG A 46 -0.16 -13.75 -0.34
C ARG A 46 1.13 -12.95 -0.45
N PHE A 47 1.21 -12.05 -1.44
CA PHE A 47 2.35 -11.16 -1.63
C PHE A 47 2.62 -10.32 -0.37
N LEU A 48 1.58 -9.69 0.19
CA LEU A 48 1.76 -8.85 1.39
C LEU A 48 2.17 -9.66 2.62
N LYS A 49 1.66 -10.89 2.80
CA LYS A 49 2.14 -11.80 3.86
C LYS A 49 3.62 -12.16 3.64
N ASN A 50 4.02 -12.47 2.41
CA ASN A 50 5.41 -12.75 2.06
C ASN A 50 6.33 -11.53 2.27
N VAL A 51 5.83 -10.30 2.09
CA VAL A 51 6.56 -9.06 2.39
C VAL A 51 6.79 -8.92 3.90
N VAL A 52 5.80 -9.26 4.73
CA VAL A 52 5.94 -9.26 6.20
C VAL A 52 6.98 -10.30 6.64
N ASP A 53 6.98 -11.48 6.01
CA ASP A 53 7.93 -12.58 6.24
C ASP A 53 9.31 -12.37 5.58
N HIS A 54 9.51 -11.26 4.85
CA HIS A 54 10.73 -10.96 4.10
C HIS A 54 11.08 -11.95 2.97
N LYS A 55 10.11 -12.74 2.52
CA LYS A 55 10.24 -13.71 1.42
C LYS A 55 10.12 -13.08 0.04
N GLU A 56 9.33 -12.02 -0.09
CA GLU A 56 9.19 -11.22 -1.31
C GLU A 56 9.39 -9.74 -1.01
N CYS A 57 10.16 -9.02 -1.82
CA CYS A 57 10.40 -7.60 -1.62
C CYS A 57 9.40 -6.73 -2.38
N VAL A 58 9.16 -5.52 -1.88
CA VAL A 58 8.47 -4.46 -2.62
C VAL A 58 9.49 -3.71 -3.47
N PRO A 59 9.28 -3.56 -4.79
CA PRO A 59 10.15 -2.75 -5.63
C PRO A 59 9.96 -1.27 -5.33
N PHE A 60 11.05 -0.52 -5.15
CA PHE A 60 11.02 0.93 -4.96
C PHE A 60 11.43 1.60 -6.26
N ARG A 61 10.47 2.21 -6.97
CA ARG A 61 10.71 2.83 -8.28
C ARG A 61 10.76 4.34 -8.23
N ARG A 62 9.78 5.00 -7.59
CA ARG A 62 9.73 6.48 -7.55
C ARG A 62 10.53 7.04 -6.38
N PHE A 63 10.39 6.43 -5.21
CA PHE A 63 11.04 6.91 -3.99
C PHE A 63 12.26 6.06 -3.61
N ASN A 64 13.26 6.00 -4.49
CA ASN A 64 14.41 5.09 -4.39
C ASN A 64 15.73 5.73 -3.94
N GLY A 65 15.74 7.02 -3.54
CA GLY A 65 16.93 7.69 -3.03
C GLY A 65 17.48 7.02 -1.76
N GLY A 66 18.72 6.50 -1.85
CA GLY A 66 19.37 5.78 -0.76
C GLY A 66 18.76 4.40 -0.44
N VAL A 67 17.93 3.84 -1.32
CA VAL A 67 17.36 2.50 -1.12
C VAL A 67 18.39 1.43 -1.50
N GLY A 68 18.60 0.46 -0.61
CA GLY A 68 19.50 -0.67 -0.84
C GLY A 68 19.07 -1.57 -2.00
N ARG A 69 20.03 -2.28 -2.59
CA ARG A 69 19.77 -3.28 -3.62
C ARG A 69 19.36 -4.60 -2.99
N CYS A 70 18.50 -5.36 -3.66
CA CYS A 70 18.03 -6.66 -3.17
C CYS A 70 17.93 -7.64 -4.35
N ALA A 71 18.37 -8.89 -4.16
CA ALA A 71 18.25 -9.93 -5.19
C ALA A 71 16.80 -10.22 -5.59
N GLN A 72 15.87 -10.18 -4.63
CA GLN A 72 14.43 -10.41 -4.86
C GLN A 72 13.82 -9.34 -5.79
N ALA A 73 14.43 -8.15 -5.89
CA ALA A 73 13.96 -7.08 -6.75
C ALA A 73 14.06 -7.42 -8.24
N LYS A 74 14.88 -8.41 -8.60
CA LYS A 74 15.05 -8.92 -9.97
C LYS A 74 13.73 -9.39 -10.58
N GLN A 75 12.85 -10.02 -9.79
CA GLN A 75 11.51 -10.43 -10.24
C GLN A 75 10.68 -9.26 -10.76
N TRP A 76 10.91 -8.07 -10.23
CA TRP A 76 10.19 -6.85 -10.58
C TRP A 76 10.87 -6.02 -11.67
N GLY A 77 11.97 -6.53 -12.25
CA GLY A 77 12.80 -5.79 -13.21
C GLY A 77 13.49 -4.57 -12.60
N THR A 78 13.77 -4.59 -11.29
CA THR A 78 14.44 -3.48 -10.59
C THR A 78 15.62 -3.99 -9.77
N THR A 79 16.56 -3.12 -9.41
CA THR A 79 17.67 -3.49 -8.52
C THR A 79 17.37 -3.19 -7.05
N GLN A 80 16.42 -2.29 -6.78
CA GLN A 80 16.17 -1.72 -5.46
C GLN A 80 14.82 -2.14 -4.90
N GLY A 81 14.81 -2.65 -3.66
CA GLY A 81 13.60 -3.11 -2.99
C GLY A 81 13.75 -3.14 -1.47
N ARG A 82 12.62 -3.12 -0.76
CA ARG A 82 12.56 -3.21 0.71
C ARG A 82 11.34 -4.02 1.16
N TRP A 83 11.27 -4.29 2.46
CA TRP A 83 10.14 -4.96 3.12
C TRP A 83 9.43 -4.00 4.09
N PRO A 84 8.53 -3.11 3.60
CA PRO A 84 7.85 -2.14 4.45
C PRO A 84 6.71 -2.80 5.26
N LYS A 85 7.05 -3.55 6.32
CA LYS A 85 6.12 -4.31 7.18
C LYS A 85 4.85 -3.55 7.55
N LYS A 86 5.00 -2.34 8.14
CA LYS A 86 3.85 -1.52 8.56
C LYS A 86 2.93 -1.15 7.39
N SER A 87 3.47 -0.88 6.20
CA SER A 87 2.63 -0.57 5.03
C SER A 87 1.90 -1.81 4.52
N ALA A 88 2.55 -2.97 4.54
CA ALA A 88 1.95 -4.23 4.15
C ALA A 88 0.80 -4.65 5.08
N GLU A 89 0.98 -4.52 6.40
CA GLU A 89 -0.06 -4.82 7.40
C GLU A 89 -1.32 -3.96 7.21
N PHE A 90 -1.16 -2.65 7.00
CA PHE A 90 -2.30 -1.77 6.75
C PHE A 90 -3.01 -2.07 5.42
N LEU A 91 -2.26 -2.42 4.38
CA LEU A 91 -2.84 -2.82 3.09
C LEU A 91 -3.57 -4.17 3.21
N LEU A 92 -3.06 -5.12 4.00
CA LEU A 92 -3.76 -6.38 4.30
C LEU A 92 -5.11 -6.13 4.97
N GLN A 93 -5.15 -5.25 5.98
CA GLN A 93 -6.40 -4.87 6.64
C GLN A 93 -7.39 -4.22 5.66
N LEU A 94 -6.90 -3.37 4.75
CA LEU A 94 -7.72 -2.73 3.73
C LEU A 94 -8.29 -3.74 2.71
N LEU A 95 -7.48 -4.71 2.27
CA LEU A 95 -7.92 -5.77 1.36
C LEU A 95 -8.92 -6.71 2.02
N LYS A 96 -8.74 -7.06 3.29
CA LYS A 96 -9.72 -7.85 4.06
C LYS A 96 -11.07 -7.13 4.17
N ASN A 97 -11.05 -5.81 4.36
CA ASN A 97 -12.29 -5.01 4.34
C ASN A 97 -12.93 -5.04 2.94
N ALA A 98 -12.14 -4.88 1.88
CA ALA A 98 -12.66 -4.96 0.51
C ALA A 98 -13.27 -6.34 0.19
N GLU A 99 -12.65 -7.42 0.67
CA GLU A 99 -13.16 -8.79 0.59
C GLU A 99 -14.52 -8.94 1.28
N SER A 100 -14.65 -8.47 2.53
CA SER A 100 -15.93 -8.47 3.25
C SER A 100 -17.01 -7.65 2.54
N ASN A 101 -16.65 -6.52 1.92
CA ASN A 101 -17.61 -5.71 1.14
C ASN A 101 -18.03 -6.39 -0.17
N ALA A 102 -17.17 -7.22 -0.77
CA ALA A 102 -17.49 -7.97 -1.97
C ALA A 102 -18.42 -9.15 -1.65
N ASP A 103 -18.13 -9.86 -0.56
CA ASP A 103 -18.97 -10.96 -0.05
C ASP A 103 -20.37 -10.47 0.32
N TYR A 104 -20.47 -9.33 1.01
CA TYR A 104 -21.75 -8.68 1.31
C TYR A 104 -22.56 -8.34 0.05
N LYS A 105 -21.89 -8.05 -1.08
CA LYS A 105 -22.54 -7.79 -2.37
C LYS A 105 -22.84 -9.06 -3.17
N GLY A 106 -22.48 -10.24 -2.68
CA GLY A 106 -22.63 -11.52 -3.38
C GLY A 106 -21.69 -11.67 -4.58
N LEU A 107 -20.53 -10.99 -4.58
CA LEU A 107 -19.51 -11.14 -5.62
C LEU A 107 -18.62 -12.36 -5.33
N ASP A 108 -18.22 -13.06 -6.38
CA ASP A 108 -17.24 -14.15 -6.26
C ASP A 108 -15.86 -13.60 -5.89
N VAL A 109 -15.47 -13.80 -4.64
CA VAL A 109 -14.21 -13.33 -4.04
C VAL A 109 -12.98 -13.87 -4.79
N ASP A 110 -13.09 -15.03 -5.41
CA ASP A 110 -11.96 -15.73 -6.02
C ASP A 110 -11.54 -15.10 -7.35
N ARG A 111 -12.48 -14.41 -8.00
CA ARG A 111 -12.29 -13.74 -9.28
C ARG A 111 -12.01 -12.24 -9.14
N LEU A 112 -11.90 -11.73 -7.91
CA LEU A 112 -11.63 -10.31 -7.67
C LEU A 112 -10.21 -9.93 -8.06
N VAL A 113 -10.10 -8.80 -8.77
CA VAL A 113 -8.84 -8.19 -9.20
C VAL A 113 -8.78 -6.75 -8.69
N ILE A 114 -7.59 -6.33 -8.25
CA ILE A 114 -7.34 -4.96 -7.84
C ILE A 114 -7.12 -4.12 -9.10
N ASP A 115 -8.17 -3.46 -9.57
CA ASP A 115 -8.08 -2.57 -10.73
C ASP A 115 -7.43 -1.23 -10.38
N HIS A 116 -8.06 -0.49 -9.46
CA HIS A 116 -7.60 0.84 -9.03
C HIS A 116 -7.16 0.86 -7.56
N ILE A 117 -5.97 1.39 -7.31
CA ILE A 117 -5.45 1.67 -5.97
C ILE A 117 -4.75 3.02 -5.93
N GLN A 118 -5.07 3.82 -4.92
CA GLN A 118 -4.54 5.17 -4.78
C GLN A 118 -4.07 5.45 -3.34
N VAL A 119 -2.96 6.17 -3.22
CA VAL A 119 -2.41 6.62 -1.95
C VAL A 119 -2.20 8.13 -2.00
N ASN A 120 -2.82 8.86 -1.08
CA ASN A 120 -2.73 10.31 -0.95
C ASN A 120 -1.96 10.71 0.32
N ARG A 121 -1.41 11.92 0.32
CA ARG A 121 -0.82 12.50 1.54
C ARG A 121 -1.94 12.97 2.48
N ALA A 122 -1.85 12.59 3.74
CA ALA A 122 -2.70 13.09 4.80
C ALA A 122 -2.08 14.35 5.46
N PRO A 123 -2.85 15.16 6.20
CA PRO A 123 -2.33 16.26 7.00
C PRO A 123 -1.18 15.81 7.91
N CYS A 124 -0.08 16.56 7.90
CA CYS A 124 1.10 16.19 8.68
C CYS A 124 0.92 16.52 10.17
N LEU A 125 1.01 15.49 11.02
CA LEU A 125 1.12 15.67 12.48
C LEU A 125 2.45 16.37 12.82
N ARG A 126 2.42 17.35 13.72
CA ARG A 126 3.61 18.14 14.08
C ARG A 126 4.23 17.61 15.36
N ARG A 127 5.55 17.41 15.35
CA ARG A 127 6.40 17.13 16.51
C ARG A 127 7.67 17.98 16.43
N ARG A 128 8.35 18.17 17.57
CA ARG A 128 9.60 18.95 17.66
C ARG A 128 10.79 18.02 17.87
N THR A 129 11.98 18.46 17.47
CA THR A 129 13.26 17.81 17.80
C THR A 129 14.27 18.88 18.14
N TYR A 130 14.84 18.79 19.34
CA TYR A 130 15.90 19.69 19.81
C TYR A 130 17.23 19.34 19.13
N ARG A 131 18.02 20.36 18.82
CA ARG A 131 19.29 20.26 18.11
C ARG A 131 20.36 21.07 18.83
N ALA A 132 21.62 20.83 18.45
CA ALA A 132 22.77 21.56 18.98
C ALA A 132 22.59 23.08 18.87
N HIS A 133 23.14 23.78 19.87
CA HIS A 133 23.10 25.23 20.03
C HIS A 133 21.67 25.80 20.15
N GLY A 134 20.80 25.14 20.94
CA GLY A 134 19.46 25.65 21.26
C GLY A 134 18.46 25.67 20.11
N ARG A 135 18.76 25.03 18.97
CA ARG A 135 17.90 25.05 17.78
C ARG A 135 16.75 24.04 17.90
N ILE A 136 15.60 24.36 17.32
CA ILE A 136 14.44 23.46 17.26
C ILE A 136 14.06 23.22 15.79
N ASN A 137 14.06 21.95 15.39
CA ASN A 137 13.59 21.55 14.07
C ASN A 137 12.23 20.86 14.15
N ARG A 138 11.47 20.94 13.05
CA ARG A 138 10.29 20.11 12.84
C ARG A 138 10.74 18.67 12.55
N LYS A 139 10.11 17.72 13.22
CA LYS A 139 10.21 16.28 12.91
C LYS A 139 9.16 15.87 11.90
#